data_AF-A0A6L3SVC9-F1
#
_entry.id   AF-A0A6L3SVC9-F1
#
_cell.length_a   1.000
_cell.length_b   1.000
_cell.length_c   1.000
_cell.angle_alpha   90.00
_cell.angle_beta   90.00
_cell.angle_gamma   90.00
#
_symmetry.space_group_name_H-M   'P 1'
#
loop_
_entity.id
_entity.type
_entity.pdbx_description
1 polymer ?
#
loop_
_entity_poly.entity_id
_entity_poly.type
_entity_poly.pdbx_seq_one_letter_code
_entity_poly.pdbx_strand_id
1 'polypeptide(L)'
;MQHQDTRNDVAFIRQFLGQAAACGTAADYVWSLELGLANLRRGVERGVISARECEALQRHLVRAYIAGCRLMPTEYDRGRLERGFAGARGVVQAWTIPQPRRCAQSDEVRVCVMHSKILLNDLECLRRADEVARRYAHVVLPPMPTEIEPCEILFFSPQESDQ
;
A
#
# COMPACT_ATOMS: atom_id res chain seq x y z
N MET A 1 9.58 -29.07 -2.78
CA MET A 1 9.85 -27.72 -3.33
C MET A 1 9.15 -26.59 -2.58
N GLN A 2 7.86 -26.71 -2.19
CA GLN A 2 7.10 -25.62 -1.55
C GLN A 2 7.72 -25.00 -0.27
N HIS A 3 8.41 -25.77 0.57
CA HIS A 3 9.03 -25.25 1.81
C HIS A 3 10.21 -24.29 1.59
N GLN A 4 10.89 -24.35 0.45
CA GLN A 4 12.02 -23.46 0.14
C GLN A 4 11.50 -22.05 -0.21
N ASP A 5 10.41 -21.99 -0.98
CA ASP A 5 9.81 -20.73 -1.44
C ASP A 5 9.18 -19.94 -0.28
N THR A 6 8.48 -20.61 0.64
CA THR A 6 7.91 -19.94 1.82
C THR A 6 8.99 -19.36 2.74
N ARG A 7 10.13 -20.04 2.91
CA ARG A 7 11.23 -19.53 3.74
C ARG A 7 11.85 -18.26 3.15
N ASN A 8 11.99 -18.22 1.83
CA ASN A 8 12.48 -17.03 1.13
C ASN A 8 11.48 -15.87 1.29
N ASP A 9 10.18 -16.14 1.13
CA ASP A 9 9.14 -15.13 1.33
C ASP A 9 9.19 -14.53 2.75
N VAL A 10 9.28 -15.37 3.79
CA VAL A 10 9.38 -14.91 5.19
C VAL A 10 10.64 -14.06 5.41
N ALA A 11 11.78 -14.43 4.81
CA ALA A 11 13.01 -13.66 4.91
C ALA A 11 12.86 -12.26 4.28
N PHE A 12 12.30 -12.18 3.06
CA PHE A 12 12.06 -10.92 2.38
C PHE A 12 11.08 -10.03 3.14
N ILE A 13 9.97 -10.59 3.64
CA ILE A 13 8.99 -9.82 4.43
C ILE A 13 9.66 -9.22 5.66
N ARG A 14 10.46 -10.01 6.40
CA ARG A 14 11.17 -9.53 7.59
C ARG A 14 12.17 -8.43 7.26
N GLN A 15 12.91 -8.60 6.16
CA GLN A 15 13.87 -7.60 5.70
C GLN A 15 13.18 -6.27 5.42
N PHE A 16 12.15 -6.26 4.56
CA PHE A 16 11.51 -5.02 4.13
C PHE A 16 10.68 -4.35 5.23
N LEU A 17 9.96 -5.12 6.07
CA LEU A 17 9.27 -4.55 7.23
C LEU A 17 10.27 -4.02 8.28
N GLY A 18 11.42 -4.68 8.41
CA GLY A 18 12.53 -4.21 9.24
C GLY A 18 13.13 -2.90 8.74
N GLN A 19 13.34 -2.78 7.42
CA GLN A 19 13.79 -1.56 6.78
C GLN A 19 12.78 -0.43 6.97
N ALA A 20 11.50 -0.66 6.69
CA ALA A 20 10.44 0.33 6.90
C ALA A 20 10.46 0.86 8.34
N ALA A 21 10.59 -0.01 9.33
CA ALA A 21 10.67 0.40 10.73
C ALA A 21 11.91 1.23 11.10
N ALA A 22 12.97 1.19 10.29
CA ALA A 22 14.24 1.88 10.52
C ALA A 22 14.45 3.11 9.61
N CYS A 23 13.56 3.34 8.63
CA CYS A 23 13.65 4.47 7.72
C CYS A 23 13.53 5.81 8.47
N GLY A 24 14.28 6.82 8.00
CA GLY A 24 14.21 8.19 8.50
C GLY A 24 13.33 9.12 7.65
N THR A 25 12.93 8.69 6.45
CA THR A 25 12.18 9.50 5.49
C THR A 25 10.85 8.83 5.14
N ALA A 26 9.87 9.65 4.76
CA ALA A 26 8.56 9.18 4.30
C ALA A 26 8.68 8.29 3.05
N ALA A 27 9.50 8.69 2.09
CA ALA A 27 9.63 7.96 0.82
C ALA A 27 10.26 6.58 0.98
N ASP A 28 11.36 6.47 1.73
CA ASP A 28 12.02 5.17 1.96
C ASP A 28 11.11 4.23 2.77
N TYR A 29 10.35 4.82 3.71
CA TYR A 29 9.35 4.10 4.49
C TYR A 29 8.23 3.54 3.61
N VAL A 30 7.62 4.38 2.76
CA VAL A 30 6.53 3.98 1.85
C VAL A 30 7.00 2.86 0.93
N TRP A 31 8.17 3.03 0.31
CA TRP A 31 8.76 2.02 -0.58
C TRP A 31 9.01 0.68 0.15
N SER A 32 9.68 0.72 1.30
CA SER A 32 10.01 -0.48 2.06
C SER A 32 8.76 -1.18 2.59
N LEU A 33 7.75 -0.43 3.02
CA LEU A 33 6.49 -0.99 3.48
C LEU A 33 5.69 -1.63 2.33
N GLU A 34 5.63 -1.00 1.16
CA GLU A 34 4.99 -1.55 -0.04
C GLU A 34 5.59 -2.93 -0.37
N LEU A 35 6.92 -3.04 -0.43
CA LEU A 35 7.60 -4.31 -0.70
C LEU A 35 7.33 -5.36 0.38
N GLY A 36 7.35 -4.96 1.66
CA GLY A 36 7.04 -5.87 2.77
C GLY A 36 5.63 -6.44 2.70
N LEU A 37 4.64 -5.58 2.46
CA LEU A 37 3.23 -5.98 2.36
C LEU A 37 2.92 -6.75 1.06
N ALA A 38 3.57 -6.42 -0.05
CA ALA A 38 3.45 -7.17 -1.30
C ALA A 38 3.92 -8.62 -1.14
N ASN A 39 5.08 -8.83 -0.50
CA ASN A 39 5.58 -10.17 -0.21
C ASN A 39 4.69 -10.90 0.81
N LEU A 40 4.15 -10.19 1.80
CA LEU A 40 3.18 -10.75 2.74
C LEU A 40 1.89 -11.20 2.05
N ARG A 41 1.45 -10.55 0.97
CA ARG A 41 0.29 -11.04 0.21
C ARG A 41 0.62 -12.28 -0.62
N ARG A 42 1.79 -12.31 -1.28
CA ARG A 42 2.21 -13.46 -2.11
C ARG A 42 2.29 -14.75 -1.30
N GLY A 43 2.80 -14.70 -0.08
CA GLY A 43 2.92 -15.93 0.70
C GLY A 43 1.60 -16.49 1.24
N VAL A 44 0.49 -15.72 1.21
CA VAL A 44 -0.87 -16.23 1.56
C VAL A 44 -1.24 -17.41 0.66
N GLU A 45 -0.81 -17.37 -0.59
CA GLU A 45 -1.17 -18.38 -1.60
C GLU A 45 -0.23 -19.60 -1.55
N ARG A 46 0.87 -19.52 -0.80
CA ARG A 46 2.00 -20.44 -0.90
C ARG A 46 2.17 -21.42 0.25
N GLY A 47 1.43 -21.26 1.36
CA GLY A 47 1.35 -22.29 2.39
C GLY A 47 1.22 -21.80 3.83
N VAL A 48 1.78 -22.59 4.75
CA VAL A 48 1.72 -22.41 6.21
C VAL A 48 3.10 -22.01 6.73
N ILE A 49 3.14 -21.09 7.69
CA ILE A 49 4.36 -20.73 8.44
C ILE A 49 4.29 -21.22 9.88
N SER A 50 5.45 -21.34 10.52
CA SER A 50 5.53 -21.71 11.93
C SER A 50 5.02 -20.59 12.85
N ALA A 51 4.59 -20.96 14.07
CA ALA A 51 4.17 -20.00 15.09
C ALA A 51 5.29 -18.98 15.41
N ARG A 52 6.54 -19.44 15.48
CA ARG A 52 7.72 -18.59 15.72
C ARG A 52 7.91 -17.54 14.62
N GLU A 53 7.69 -17.91 13.35
CA GLU A 53 7.77 -16.98 12.23
C GLU A 53 6.60 -15.99 12.25
N CYS A 54 5.40 -16.46 12.56
CA CYS A 54 4.21 -15.61 12.72
C CYS A 54 4.44 -14.51 13.78
N GLU A 55 4.94 -14.87 14.97
CA GLU A 55 5.26 -13.91 16.02
C GLU A 55 6.35 -12.90 15.58
N ALA A 56 7.37 -13.37 14.87
CA ALA A 56 8.42 -12.49 14.36
C ALA A 56 7.84 -11.46 13.38
N LEU A 57 7.00 -11.90 12.44
CA LEU A 57 6.32 -11.04 11.49
C LEU A 57 5.39 -10.03 12.18
N GLN A 58 4.63 -10.46 13.19
CA GLN A 58 3.78 -9.56 13.97
C GLN A 58 4.59 -8.44 14.65
N ARG A 59 5.76 -8.76 15.23
CA ARG A 59 6.64 -7.74 15.82
C ARG A 59 7.15 -6.74 14.78
N HIS A 60 7.51 -7.20 13.59
CA HIS A 60 7.92 -6.31 12.51
C HIS A 60 6.78 -5.41 12.03
N LEU A 61 5.56 -5.93 11.91
CA LEU A 61 4.38 -5.13 11.56
C LEU A 61 4.06 -4.05 12.61
N VAL A 62 4.16 -4.36 13.90
CA VAL A 62 3.96 -3.36 14.96
C VAL A 62 4.99 -2.23 14.86
N ARG A 63 6.27 -2.57 14.61
CA ARG A 63 7.32 -1.56 14.46
C ARG A 63 7.11 -0.70 13.21
N ALA A 64 6.74 -1.32 12.08
CA ALA A 64 6.42 -0.60 10.86
C ALA A 64 5.21 0.33 11.05
N TYR A 65 4.19 -0.11 11.78
CA TYR A 65 3.04 0.74 12.12
C TYR A 65 3.43 1.97 12.93
N ILE A 66 4.27 1.80 13.96
CA ILE A 66 4.77 2.92 14.78
C ILE A 66 5.54 3.93 13.92
N ALA A 67 6.39 3.45 13.00
CA ALA A 67 7.07 4.30 12.03
C ALA A 67 6.06 5.01 11.11
N GLY A 68 5.03 4.31 10.66
CA GLY A 68 3.95 4.86 9.84
C GLY A 68 3.20 6.00 10.48
N CYS A 69 2.89 5.92 11.77
CA CYS A 69 2.25 7.02 12.49
C CYS A 69 3.09 8.32 12.49
N ARG A 70 4.39 8.23 12.22
CA ARG A 70 5.32 9.36 12.20
C ARG A 70 5.71 9.79 10.79
N LEU A 71 5.84 8.84 9.87
CA LEU A 71 6.45 9.04 8.56
C LEU A 71 5.45 9.05 7.41
N MET A 72 4.20 8.64 7.64
CA MET A 72 3.18 8.79 6.62
C MET A 72 2.94 10.28 6.31
N PRO A 73 2.69 10.63 5.04
CA PRO A 73 2.29 11.98 4.67
C PRO A 73 1.09 12.45 5.48
N THR A 74 1.06 13.73 5.82
CA THR A 74 0.05 14.33 6.70
C THR A 74 -1.38 14.16 6.17
N GLU A 75 -1.53 14.12 4.85
CA GLU A 75 -2.78 13.88 4.13
C GLU A 75 -3.27 12.42 4.21
N TYR A 76 -2.44 11.48 4.67
CA TYR A 76 -2.82 10.09 4.80
C TYR A 76 -3.62 9.83 6.08
N ASP A 77 -4.86 9.36 5.93
CA ASP A 77 -5.76 9.12 7.05
C ASP A 77 -5.21 8.06 8.03
N ARG A 78 -5.08 8.45 9.30
CA ARG A 78 -4.64 7.55 10.37
C ARG A 78 -5.57 6.35 10.54
N GLY A 79 -6.88 6.54 10.39
CA GLY A 79 -7.85 5.44 10.49
C GLY A 79 -7.65 4.39 9.39
N ARG A 80 -7.30 4.82 8.17
CA ARG A 80 -6.91 3.92 7.06
C ARG A 80 -5.63 3.16 7.38
N LEU A 81 -4.63 3.85 7.93
CA LEU A 81 -3.39 3.21 8.37
C LEU A 81 -3.66 2.09 9.40
N GLU A 82 -4.44 2.41 10.44
CA GLU A 82 -4.81 1.47 11.50
C GLU A 82 -5.55 0.24 10.94
N ARG A 83 -6.56 0.44 10.08
CA ARG A 83 -7.29 -0.66 9.43
C ARG A 83 -6.38 -1.50 8.54
N GLY A 84 -5.50 -0.87 7.77
CA GLY A 84 -4.55 -1.55 6.88
C GLY A 84 -3.60 -2.46 7.65
N PHE A 85 -3.03 -1.96 8.76
CA PHE A 85 -2.14 -2.75 9.63
C PHE A 85 -2.88 -3.83 10.41
N ALA A 86 -4.10 -3.58 10.86
CA ALA A 86 -4.97 -4.62 11.44
C ALA A 86 -5.23 -5.74 10.42
N GLY A 87 -5.54 -5.39 9.17
CA GLY A 87 -5.70 -6.33 8.07
C GLY A 87 -4.43 -7.15 7.81
N ALA A 88 -3.26 -6.51 7.72
CA ALA A 88 -1.98 -7.20 7.55
C ALA A 88 -1.66 -8.18 8.69
N ARG A 89 -1.98 -7.83 9.93
CA ARG A 89 -1.84 -8.74 11.09
C ARG A 89 -2.78 -9.94 10.98
N GLY A 90 -4.04 -9.70 10.61
CA GLY A 90 -5.02 -10.76 10.39
C GLY A 90 -4.59 -11.71 9.25
N VAL A 91 -3.97 -11.17 8.20
CA VAL A 91 -3.36 -11.97 7.13
C VAL A 91 -2.26 -12.89 7.66
N VAL A 92 -1.34 -12.38 8.49
CA VAL A 92 -0.25 -13.20 9.08
C VAL A 92 -0.83 -14.29 9.97
N GLN A 93 -1.86 -13.99 10.76
CA GLN A 93 -2.54 -14.99 11.60
C GLN A 93 -3.21 -16.06 10.75
N ALA A 94 -3.87 -15.69 9.65
CA ALA A 94 -4.49 -16.65 8.74
C ALA A 94 -3.46 -17.62 8.12
N TRP A 95 -2.17 -17.25 8.05
CA TRP A 95 -1.14 -18.15 7.53
C TRP A 95 -0.88 -19.39 8.39
N THR A 96 -1.23 -19.37 9.68
CA THR A 96 -1.08 -20.55 10.53
C THR A 96 -2.11 -21.64 10.19
N ILE A 97 -3.12 -21.31 9.39
CA ILE A 97 -4.18 -22.22 8.96
C ILE A 97 -3.79 -22.85 7.61
N PRO A 98 -3.89 -24.19 7.44
CA PRO A 98 -3.63 -24.85 6.15
C PRO A 98 -4.44 -24.26 4.99
N GLN A 99 -3.83 -24.07 3.82
CA GLN A 99 -4.45 -23.43 2.65
C GLN A 99 -5.84 -24.00 2.27
N PRO A 100 -6.07 -25.33 2.23
CA PRO A 100 -7.40 -25.87 1.89
C PRO A 100 -8.48 -25.46 2.90
N ARG A 101 -8.11 -25.26 4.17
CA ARG A 101 -9.01 -24.81 5.24
C ARG A 101 -9.15 -23.28 5.27
N ARG A 102 -8.09 -22.56 4.90
CA ARG A 102 -8.10 -21.09 4.76
C ARG A 102 -9.04 -20.62 3.66
N CYS A 103 -9.10 -21.34 2.53
CA CYS A 103 -10.07 -21.06 1.45
C CYS A 103 -11.51 -21.37 1.86
N ALA A 104 -11.73 -22.25 2.83
CA ALA A 104 -13.05 -22.62 3.35
C ALA A 104 -13.49 -21.76 4.56
N GLN A 105 -12.55 -21.12 5.26
CA GLN A 105 -12.83 -20.31 6.44
C GLN A 105 -12.95 -18.81 6.12
N SER A 106 -14.18 -18.34 6.38
CA SER A 106 -14.58 -17.09 7.04
C SER A 106 -14.36 -15.78 6.28
N ASP A 107 -15.45 -15.04 6.11
CA ASP A 107 -15.46 -13.65 5.64
C ASP A 107 -14.44 -12.75 6.36
N GLU A 108 -14.07 -13.08 7.60
CA GLU A 108 -13.05 -12.37 8.38
C GLU A 108 -11.67 -12.37 7.71
N VAL A 109 -11.24 -13.52 7.16
CA VAL A 109 -9.95 -13.60 6.43
C VAL A 109 -10.04 -12.75 5.16
N ARG A 110 -11.19 -12.76 4.47
CA ARG A 110 -11.42 -11.94 3.27
C ARG A 110 -11.37 -10.45 3.62
N VAL A 111 -11.95 -10.05 4.74
CA VAL A 111 -11.89 -8.67 5.26
C VAL A 111 -10.44 -8.27 5.59
N CYS A 112 -9.67 -9.14 6.24
CA CYS A 112 -8.25 -8.86 6.53
C CYS A 112 -7.43 -8.69 5.26
N VAL A 113 -7.61 -9.59 4.28
CA VAL A 113 -6.98 -9.51 2.95
C VAL A 113 -7.39 -8.23 2.23
N MET A 114 -8.67 -7.86 2.29
CA MET A 114 -9.19 -6.64 1.67
C MET A 114 -8.53 -5.39 2.26
N HIS A 115 -8.49 -5.25 3.59
CA HIS A 115 -7.86 -4.10 4.23
C HIS A 115 -6.35 -4.03 3.97
N SER A 116 -5.64 -5.16 3.99
CA SER A 116 -4.22 -5.21 3.62
C SER A 116 -4.00 -4.80 2.16
N LYS A 117 -4.90 -5.20 1.24
CA LYS A 117 -4.84 -4.82 -0.17
C LYS A 117 -5.09 -3.33 -0.39
N ILE A 118 -6.05 -2.74 0.32
CA ILE A 118 -6.31 -1.30 0.25
C ILE A 118 -5.07 -0.52 0.66
N LEU A 119 -4.45 -0.86 1.79
CA LEU A 119 -3.22 -0.23 2.23
C LEU A 119 -2.10 -0.36 1.19
N LEU A 120 -1.93 -1.54 0.58
CA LEU A 120 -0.91 -1.72 -0.45
C LEU A 120 -1.14 -0.82 -1.67
N ASN A 121 -2.40 -0.70 -2.13
CA ASN A 121 -2.74 0.18 -3.24
C ASN A 121 -2.49 1.66 -2.90
N ASP A 122 -2.83 2.07 -1.68
CA ASP A 122 -2.59 3.43 -1.21
C ASP A 122 -1.09 3.75 -1.23
N LEU A 123 -0.23 2.83 -0.77
CA LEU A 123 1.22 2.99 -0.79
C LEU A 123 1.78 3.15 -2.21
N GLU A 124 1.27 2.33 -3.14
CA GLU A 124 1.66 2.43 -4.55
C GLU A 124 1.28 3.81 -5.15
N CYS A 125 0.09 4.32 -4.82
CA CYS A 125 -0.34 5.66 -5.22
C CYS A 125 0.57 6.74 -4.63
N LEU A 126 0.87 6.66 -3.33
CA LEU A 126 1.76 7.62 -2.65
C LEU A 126 3.16 7.63 -3.25
N ARG A 127 3.72 6.45 -3.54
CA ARG A 127 5.02 6.32 -4.19
C ARG A 127 5.03 6.95 -5.59
N ARG A 128 4.02 6.66 -6.41
CA ARG A 128 3.91 7.25 -7.75
C ARG A 128 3.80 8.78 -7.69
N ALA A 129 3.06 9.31 -6.70
CA ALA A 129 2.96 10.75 -6.50
C ALA A 129 4.32 11.37 -6.12
N ASP A 130 5.09 10.73 -5.24
CA ASP A 130 6.46 11.17 -4.89
C ASP A 130 7.41 11.13 -6.10
N GLU A 131 7.37 10.05 -6.90
CA GLU A 131 8.17 9.94 -8.14
C GLU A 131 7.85 11.08 -9.12
N VAL A 132 6.58 11.41 -9.30
CA VAL A 132 6.13 12.54 -10.13
C VAL A 132 6.63 13.85 -9.53
N ALA A 133 6.42 14.10 -8.24
CA ALA A 133 6.86 15.33 -7.58
C ALA A 133 8.37 15.57 -7.74
N ARG A 134 9.19 14.53 -7.57
CA ARG A 134 10.65 14.60 -7.80
C ARG A 134 11.00 14.90 -9.25
N ARG A 135 10.29 14.29 -10.20
CA ARG A 135 10.51 14.49 -11.64
C ARG A 135 10.17 15.91 -12.08
N TYR A 136 9.23 16.58 -11.42
CA TYR A 136 8.80 17.94 -11.77
C TYR A 136 9.30 19.02 -10.81
N ALA A 137 10.14 18.68 -9.82
CA ALA A 137 10.66 19.62 -8.82
C ALA A 137 11.46 20.81 -9.41
N HIS A 138 11.92 20.69 -10.66
CA HIS A 138 12.68 21.70 -11.40
C HIS A 138 11.86 22.40 -12.48
N VAL A 139 10.57 22.06 -12.64
CA VAL A 139 9.70 22.76 -13.58
C VAL A 139 9.20 24.04 -12.93
N VAL A 140 9.83 25.15 -13.29
CA VAL A 140 9.30 26.49 -13.02
C VAL A 140 8.02 26.61 -13.85
N LEU A 141 6.86 26.58 -13.19
CA LEU A 141 5.60 26.90 -13.85
C LEU A 141 5.74 28.32 -14.43
N PRO A 142 5.42 28.53 -15.72
CA PRO A 142 5.37 29.88 -16.26
C PRO A 142 4.40 30.71 -15.39
N PRO A 143 4.69 32.00 -15.17
CA PRO A 143 3.79 32.86 -14.41
C PRO A 143 2.39 32.74 -15.01
N MET A 144 1.40 32.56 -14.14
CA MET A 144 -0.01 32.61 -14.55
C MET A 144 -0.22 33.89 -15.36
N PRO A 145 -0.81 33.83 -16.56
CA PRO A 145 -1.13 35.03 -17.31
C PRO A 145 -2.02 35.90 -16.42
N THR A 146 -1.53 37.11 -16.13
CA THR A 146 -2.25 38.11 -15.32
C THR A 146 -3.50 38.65 -16.02
N GLU A 147 -3.62 38.36 -17.32
CA GLU A 147 -4.79 38.66 -18.13
C GLU A 147 -5.44 37.33 -18.51
N ILE A 148 -6.51 36.98 -17.80
CA ILE A 148 -7.47 36.01 -18.32
C ILE A 148 -8.21 36.78 -19.41
N GLU A 149 -7.77 36.66 -20.67
CA GLU A 149 -8.68 36.96 -21.77
C GLU A 149 -9.94 36.11 -21.53
N PRO A 150 -11.13 36.73 -21.43
CA PRO A 150 -12.35 35.96 -21.22
C PRO A 150 -12.43 34.94 -22.35
N CYS A 151 -12.38 33.66 -22.00
CA CYS A 151 -12.61 32.59 -22.96
C CYS A 151 -13.98 32.85 -23.58
N GLU A 152 -14.00 33.22 -24.86
CA GLU A 152 -15.25 33.32 -25.60
C GLU A 152 -15.89 31.93 -25.56
N ILE A 153 -16.98 31.82 -24.81
CA ILE A 153 -17.85 30.67 -24.87
C ILE A 153 -18.45 30.69 -26.27
N LEU A 154 -17.89 29.88 -27.17
CA LEU A 154 -18.47 29.64 -28.48
C LEU A 154 -19.78 28.90 -28.27
N PHE A 155 -20.88 29.64 -28.24
CA PHE A 155 -22.22 29.09 -28.32
C PHE A 155 -22.39 28.49 -29.72
N PHE A 156 -22.36 27.17 -29.82
CA PHE A 156 -22.87 26.48 -30.99
C PHE A 156 -24.39 26.63 -30.99
N SER A 157 -24.90 27.61 -31.75
CA SER A 157 -26.32 27.60 -32.12
C SER A 157 -26.60 26.33 -32.93
N PRO A 158 -27.58 25.51 -32.55
CA PRO A 158 -28.06 24.45 -33.41
C PRO A 158 -28.55 25.12 -34.69
N GLN A 159 -27.97 24.76 -35.84
CA GLN A 159 -28.59 25.11 -37.11
C GLN A 159 -29.98 24.45 -37.10
N GLU A 160 -31.01 25.29 -37.17
CA GLU A 160 -32.36 24.87 -37.52
C GLU A 160 -32.26 24.22 -38.89
N SER A 161 -32.39 22.90 -38.93
CA SER A 161 -32.63 22.17 -40.17
C SER A 161 -34.04 22.51 -40.65
N ASP A 162 -34.17 23.64 -41.33
CA ASP A 162 -35.36 23.95 -42.11
C ASP A 162 -35.34 23.11 -43.40
N GLN A 163 -36.33 22.21 -43.46
CA GLN A 163 -37.06 21.67 -44.63
C GLN A 163 -36.30 20.96 -45.75
#